data_AF-A0A091DFL1-F1
#
_entry.id   AF-A0A091DFL1-F1
#
_cell.length_a   1.000
_cell.length_b   1.000
_cell.length_c   1.000
_cell.angle_alpha   90.00
_cell.angle_beta   90.00
_cell.angle_gamma   90.00
#
_symmetry.space_group_name_H-M   'P 1'
#
loop_
_entity.id
_entity.type
_entity.pdbx_description
1 polymer ?
#
loop_
_entity_poly.entity_id
_entity_poly.type
_entity_poly.pdbx_seq_one_letter_code
_entity_poly.pdbx_strand_id
1 'polypeptide(L)'
;MGTPGSGRKRTPVKDRFSAEDEALSNIARELSKLERIMCYVIVHFRSTAGIDLAWMVQDNHLSSEAEARLAAKRAARAEARDIRMRELERQQKEVSLYSGGLYNAYGSRTVSAADYFSRTSRRGSIVSDVDDVSIPDLTSLDEKSDKQYAENYTRPSSRNSASATTPLSGNSSRRGSGDTSSLIDPDTSLSELRESLFEVEEKYKKAMVSNAQLDNEKNNLIYQVDTLKDVIEEQEEQMAEFYRENEEKSKELERQKHMCSVLQRKMDELKEGLRQRDELIEENQRMQQKIDTMTKEVFDLQETLLWKDKKIGALEKQKEYIACLRNERDMLREELADLQETVKTGEKHGLVIIPDGTPNGDVSHEPVVGAITVVSQEAAQVLESAGEGPLDVRLRKLAGEKEELLSQIRKLKLQLEEERQKCSRNDGTEGDLAGLQNGSDLQFIEMQRDANRQISEYKFKLSKAEQDITTLEQSISRLEGQVLRYKTAAENAEKVEDELKAEKRKLQRELRTALDKIEEMEMTNSHLAKRLEKMKANRTALLAQQ
;
A
#
# COMPACT_ATOMS: atom_id res chain seq x y z
N MET A 1 2.17 -31.02 -42.76
CA MET A 1 1.27 -31.70 -41.81
C MET A 1 1.91 -31.61 -40.43
N GLY A 2 1.57 -30.59 -39.65
CA GLY A 2 2.14 -30.34 -38.32
C GLY A 2 1.48 -31.22 -37.24
N THR A 3 2.29 -31.68 -36.29
CA THR A 3 1.90 -32.53 -35.15
C THR A 3 1.40 -31.70 -33.94
N PRO A 4 0.43 -32.17 -33.13
CA PRO A 4 -0.04 -31.47 -31.94
C PRO A 4 0.61 -31.98 -30.64
N GLY A 5 0.81 -31.07 -29.68
CA GLY A 5 1.44 -31.29 -28.38
C GLY A 5 0.50 -31.70 -27.25
N SER A 6 1.08 -32.40 -26.26
CA SER A 6 0.47 -33.07 -25.11
C SER A 6 0.16 -32.12 -23.92
N GLY A 7 -1.01 -32.30 -23.29
CA GLY A 7 -1.47 -31.55 -22.11
C GLY A 7 -1.20 -32.26 -20.77
N ARG A 8 -0.73 -31.51 -19.77
CA ARG A 8 -0.46 -31.96 -18.38
C ARG A 8 -1.71 -31.92 -17.50
N LYS A 9 -1.95 -33.03 -16.77
CA LYS A 9 -3.02 -33.23 -15.78
C LYS A 9 -2.73 -32.49 -14.45
N ARG A 10 -3.76 -31.93 -13.81
CA ARG A 10 -3.71 -31.28 -12.47
C ARG A 10 -4.09 -32.28 -11.35
N THR A 11 -3.37 -32.21 -10.22
CA THR A 11 -3.61 -32.93 -8.95
C THR A 11 -4.67 -32.23 -8.07
N PRO A 12 -5.34 -32.96 -7.13
CA PRO A 12 -6.60 -32.52 -6.52
C PRO A 12 -6.42 -31.59 -5.30
N VAL A 13 -7.41 -30.71 -5.15
CA VAL A 13 -7.50 -29.49 -4.32
C VAL A 13 -7.51 -29.72 -2.79
N LYS A 14 -7.44 -30.96 -2.30
CA LYS A 14 -7.73 -31.28 -0.89
C LYS A 14 -6.63 -30.88 0.11
N ASP A 15 -5.37 -30.83 -0.30
CA ASP A 15 -4.24 -30.51 0.59
C ASP A 15 -4.03 -29.00 0.81
N ARG A 16 -4.70 -28.13 0.04
CA ARG A 16 -4.55 -26.67 0.15
C ARG A 16 -5.22 -26.07 1.38
N PHE A 17 -6.38 -26.60 1.76
CA PHE A 17 -7.14 -26.10 2.91
C PHE A 17 -6.41 -26.32 4.24
N SER A 18 -5.73 -27.46 4.41
CA SER A 18 -4.99 -27.74 5.65
C SER A 18 -3.75 -26.85 5.81
N ALA A 19 -3.10 -26.46 4.71
CA ALA A 19 -1.94 -25.58 4.74
C ALA A 19 -2.34 -24.10 4.96
N GLU A 20 -3.50 -23.70 4.45
CA GLU A 20 -4.07 -22.37 4.67
C GLU A 20 -4.49 -22.17 6.13
N ASP A 21 -5.11 -23.16 6.76
CA ASP A 21 -5.47 -23.12 8.19
C ASP A 21 -4.23 -23.08 9.10
N GLU A 22 -3.17 -23.82 8.76
CA GLU A 22 -1.91 -23.80 9.52
C GLU A 22 -1.17 -22.46 9.37
N ALA A 23 -1.22 -21.85 8.17
CA ALA A 23 -0.68 -20.51 7.94
C ALA A 23 -1.44 -19.42 8.71
N LEU A 24 -2.77 -19.49 8.73
CA LEU A 24 -3.61 -18.56 9.51
C LEU A 24 -3.37 -18.71 11.02
N SER A 25 -3.19 -19.93 11.52
CA SER A 25 -2.86 -20.19 12.93
C SER A 25 -1.47 -19.65 13.32
N ASN A 26 -0.49 -19.73 12.40
CA ASN A 26 0.84 -19.15 12.61
C ASN A 26 0.82 -17.62 12.57
N ILE A 27 0.06 -17.01 11.66
CA ILE A 27 -0.13 -15.55 11.59
C ILE A 27 -0.81 -15.03 12.86
N ALA A 28 -1.88 -15.69 13.33
CA ALA A 28 -2.56 -15.31 14.57
C ALA A 28 -1.63 -15.36 15.80
N ARG A 29 -0.71 -16.32 15.85
CA ARG A 29 0.26 -16.47 16.93
C ARG A 29 1.35 -15.39 16.90
N GLU A 30 1.82 -15.00 15.72
CA GLU A 30 2.79 -13.90 15.56
C GLU A 30 2.15 -12.53 15.83
N LEU A 31 0.90 -12.31 15.41
CA LEU A 31 0.14 -11.11 15.77
C LEU A 31 -0.06 -11.00 17.29
N SER A 32 -0.36 -12.11 17.98
CA SER A 32 -0.47 -12.14 19.44
C SER A 32 0.86 -11.83 20.14
N LYS A 33 2.00 -12.20 19.56
CA LYS A 33 3.33 -11.83 20.08
C LYS A 33 3.64 -10.35 19.85
N LEU A 34 3.31 -9.83 18.68
CA LEU A 34 3.48 -8.41 18.35
C LEU A 34 2.60 -7.51 19.21
N GLU A 35 1.35 -7.90 19.49
CA GLU A 35 0.47 -7.19 20.41
C GLU A 35 1.04 -7.16 21.84
N ARG A 36 1.63 -8.25 22.33
CA ARG A 36 2.28 -8.30 23.64
C ARG A 36 3.53 -7.43 23.71
N ILE A 37 4.35 -7.43 22.66
CA ILE A 37 5.55 -6.58 22.55
C ILE A 37 5.13 -5.11 22.48
N MET A 38 4.10 -4.79 21.69
CA MET A 38 3.58 -3.43 21.54
C MET A 38 2.94 -2.93 22.85
N CYS A 39 2.20 -3.78 23.57
CA CYS A 39 1.72 -3.45 24.92
C CYS A 39 2.88 -3.19 25.90
N TYR A 40 3.93 -4.02 25.85
CA TYR A 40 5.11 -3.83 26.70
C TYR A 40 5.82 -2.51 26.40
N VAL A 41 6.02 -2.19 25.12
CA VAL A 41 6.65 -0.92 24.67
C VAL A 41 5.79 0.29 25.01
N ILE A 42 4.46 0.21 24.85
CA ILE A 42 3.53 1.29 25.20
C ILE A 42 3.50 1.53 26.72
N VAL A 43 3.47 0.47 27.54
CA VAL A 43 3.52 0.59 29.00
C VAL A 43 4.86 1.15 29.47
N HIS A 44 5.97 0.72 28.86
CA HIS A 44 7.31 1.20 29.22
C HIS A 44 7.54 2.67 28.82
N PHE A 45 7.04 3.08 27.65
CA PHE A 45 7.17 4.45 27.15
C PHE A 45 6.25 5.44 27.88
N ARG A 46 5.11 4.95 28.39
CA ARG A 46 4.18 5.74 29.21
C ARG A 46 4.63 5.91 30.66
N SER A 47 5.29 4.90 31.22
CA SER A 47 5.94 4.99 32.55
C SER A 47 7.01 6.09 32.59
N THR A 48 7.71 6.31 31.47
CA THR A 48 8.72 7.37 31.34
C THR A 48 8.16 8.76 31.03
N ALA A 49 6.89 8.88 30.62
CA ALA A 49 6.31 10.15 30.17
C ALA A 49 5.44 10.87 31.20
N GLY A 50 5.15 10.28 32.37
CA GLY A 50 4.39 10.94 33.44
C GLY A 50 3.01 11.46 33.01
N ILE A 51 2.38 10.80 32.02
CA ILE A 51 1.03 11.14 31.57
C ILE A 51 0.07 10.17 32.26
N ASP A 52 -0.75 10.71 33.17
CA ASP A 52 -1.72 10.00 34.00
C ASP A 52 -2.54 8.99 33.19
N LEU A 53 -2.24 7.70 33.41
CA LEU A 53 -3.04 6.56 32.94
C LEU A 53 -4.50 6.67 33.39
N ALA A 54 -4.76 7.39 34.49
CA ALA A 54 -6.09 7.57 35.07
C ALA A 54 -7.07 8.29 34.13
N TRP A 55 -6.65 9.34 33.43
CA TRP A 55 -7.53 10.09 32.52
C TRP A 55 -7.88 9.30 31.27
N MET A 56 -6.92 8.58 30.70
CA MET A 56 -7.18 7.80 29.48
C MET A 56 -7.97 6.52 29.76
N VAL A 57 -7.81 5.92 30.94
CA VAL A 57 -8.68 4.81 31.39
C VAL A 57 -10.08 5.33 31.67
N GLN A 58 -10.23 6.53 32.27
CA GLN A 58 -11.52 7.15 32.52
C GLN A 58 -12.27 7.47 31.21
N ASP A 59 -11.60 8.06 30.22
CA ASP A 59 -12.22 8.42 28.93
C ASP A 59 -12.57 7.18 28.09
N ASN A 60 -11.70 6.16 28.07
CA ASN A 60 -12.02 4.88 27.41
C ASN A 60 -13.14 4.13 28.13
N HIS A 61 -13.20 4.20 29.47
CA HIS A 61 -14.28 3.58 30.23
C HIS A 61 -15.61 4.28 29.98
N LEU A 62 -15.63 5.63 29.95
CA LEU A 62 -16.84 6.39 29.59
C LEU A 62 -17.31 6.11 28.16
N SER A 63 -16.38 6.02 27.19
CA SER A 63 -16.72 5.71 25.79
C SER A 63 -17.28 4.29 25.64
N SER A 64 -16.61 3.30 26.24
CA SER A 64 -17.05 1.90 26.23
C SER A 64 -18.38 1.69 26.98
N GLU A 65 -18.61 2.42 28.07
CA GLU A 65 -19.87 2.38 28.82
C GLU A 65 -21.02 3.04 28.03
N ALA A 66 -20.75 4.11 27.28
CA ALA A 66 -21.73 4.73 26.39
C ALA A 66 -22.11 3.81 25.22
N GLU A 67 -21.12 3.13 24.62
CA GLU A 67 -21.32 2.16 23.55
C GLU A 67 -22.10 0.93 24.04
N ALA A 68 -21.76 0.38 25.21
CA ALA A 68 -22.50 -0.72 25.82
C ALA A 68 -23.96 -0.36 26.12
N ARG A 69 -24.22 0.88 26.57
CA ARG A 69 -25.59 1.40 26.78
C ARG A 69 -26.37 1.52 25.46
N LEU A 70 -25.72 1.96 24.39
CA LEU A 70 -26.31 2.03 23.06
C LEU A 70 -26.61 0.63 22.51
N ALA A 71 -25.67 -0.31 22.62
CA ALA A 71 -25.86 -1.70 22.24
C ALA A 71 -27.02 -2.37 23.01
N ALA A 72 -27.13 -2.11 24.32
CA ALA A 72 -28.25 -2.59 25.14
C ALA A 72 -29.60 -2.00 24.68
N LYS A 73 -29.63 -0.71 24.30
CA LYS A 73 -30.83 -0.09 23.71
C LYS A 73 -31.20 -0.72 22.36
N ARG A 74 -30.22 -0.97 21.48
CA ARG A 74 -30.44 -1.67 20.20
C ARG A 74 -31.02 -3.06 20.41
N ALA A 75 -30.47 -3.83 21.36
CA ALA A 75 -30.97 -5.16 21.72
C ALA A 75 -32.40 -5.12 22.26
N ALA A 76 -32.71 -4.17 23.15
CA ALA A 76 -34.06 -4.01 23.70
C ALA A 76 -35.09 -3.61 22.64
N ARG A 77 -34.72 -2.75 21.68
CA ARG A 77 -35.57 -2.42 20.53
C ARG A 77 -35.80 -3.64 19.65
N ALA A 78 -34.76 -4.43 19.37
CA ALA A 78 -34.89 -5.67 18.58
C ALA A 78 -35.82 -6.70 19.25
N GLU A 79 -35.70 -6.89 20.56
CA GLU A 79 -36.57 -7.78 21.33
C GLU A 79 -38.02 -7.29 21.35
N ALA A 80 -38.24 -5.97 21.47
CA ALA A 80 -39.57 -5.37 21.40
C ALA A 80 -40.24 -5.58 20.03
N ARG A 81 -39.49 -5.47 18.92
CA ARG A 81 -39.98 -5.79 17.56
C ARG A 81 -40.42 -7.25 17.47
N ASP A 82 -39.62 -8.16 18.02
CA ASP A 82 -39.88 -9.61 17.94
C ASP A 82 -41.10 -10.05 18.78
N ILE A 83 -41.29 -9.47 19.97
CA ILE A 83 -42.48 -9.70 20.80
C ILE A 83 -43.75 -9.21 20.08
N ARG A 84 -43.67 -8.04 19.44
CA ARG A 84 -44.82 -7.40 18.79
C ARG A 84 -45.23 -8.15 17.50
N MET A 85 -44.27 -8.70 16.77
CA MET A 85 -44.52 -9.60 15.64
C MET A 85 -45.26 -10.88 16.05
N ARG A 86 -44.89 -11.49 17.19
CA ARG A 86 -45.57 -12.68 17.72
C ARG A 86 -47.02 -12.42 18.13
N GLU A 87 -47.34 -11.23 18.68
CA GLU A 87 -48.72 -10.87 19.03
C GLU A 87 -49.60 -10.65 17.79
N LEU A 88 -49.05 -10.08 16.72
CA LEU A 88 -49.75 -9.92 15.45
C LEU A 88 -50.14 -11.26 14.81
N GLU A 89 -49.21 -12.23 14.80
CA GLU A 89 -49.52 -13.58 14.33
C GLU A 89 -50.63 -14.23 15.17
N ARG A 90 -50.69 -13.92 16.47
CA ARG A 90 -51.72 -14.41 17.38
C ARG A 90 -53.10 -13.82 17.04
N GLN A 91 -53.16 -12.51 16.80
CA GLN A 91 -54.39 -11.82 16.39
C GLN A 91 -54.88 -12.30 15.01
N GLN A 92 -53.97 -12.55 14.07
CA GLN A 92 -54.32 -13.07 12.74
C GLN A 92 -54.90 -14.51 12.81
N LYS A 93 -54.39 -15.33 13.74
CA LYS A 93 -54.95 -16.67 14.03
C LYS A 93 -56.33 -16.60 14.69
N GLU A 94 -56.57 -15.67 15.62
CA GLU A 94 -57.89 -15.49 16.25
C GLU A 94 -58.97 -15.04 15.26
N VAL A 95 -58.65 -14.14 14.32
CA VAL A 95 -59.58 -13.71 13.25
C VAL A 95 -59.91 -14.86 12.29
N SER A 96 -58.94 -15.73 11.98
CA SER A 96 -59.15 -16.94 11.18
C SER A 96 -60.13 -17.92 11.83
N LEU A 97 -60.04 -18.11 13.15
CA LEU A 97 -60.94 -18.98 13.92
C LEU A 97 -62.38 -18.43 13.97
N TYR A 98 -62.55 -17.11 14.01
CA TYR A 98 -63.88 -16.47 14.01
C TYR A 98 -64.52 -16.45 12.61
N SER A 99 -63.71 -16.36 11.56
CA SER A 99 -64.16 -16.43 10.15
C SER A 99 -64.48 -17.87 9.68
N GLY A 100 -63.72 -18.86 10.15
CA GLY A 100 -63.92 -20.28 9.80
C GLY A 100 -65.04 -21.00 10.57
N GLY A 101 -65.60 -20.37 11.62
CA GLY A 101 -66.53 -21.03 12.56
C GLY A 101 -67.99 -21.12 12.12
N LEU A 102 -68.42 -20.45 11.03
CA LEU A 102 -69.83 -20.45 10.60
C LEU A 102 -70.14 -21.11 9.26
N TYR A 103 -69.13 -21.59 8.53
CA TYR A 103 -69.36 -22.30 7.26
C TYR A 103 -68.33 -23.41 7.10
N ASN A 104 -68.62 -24.63 7.59
CA ASN A 104 -68.16 -25.89 7.01
C ASN A 104 -68.67 -27.09 7.83
N ALA A 105 -69.96 -27.38 7.70
CA ALA A 105 -70.43 -28.76 7.77
C ALA A 105 -70.57 -29.25 6.32
N TYR A 106 -69.94 -30.38 6.00
CA TYR A 106 -69.86 -31.05 4.70
C TYR A 106 -68.68 -30.67 3.77
N GLY A 107 -67.51 -31.21 4.11
CA GLY A 107 -66.66 -31.98 3.18
C GLY A 107 -65.95 -31.26 2.03
N SER A 108 -64.64 -31.03 2.18
CA SER A 108 -63.65 -31.66 1.29
C SER A 108 -62.23 -31.45 1.79
N ARG A 109 -61.47 -32.55 1.80
CA ARG A 109 -60.06 -32.61 2.16
C ARG A 109 -59.24 -32.20 0.93
N THR A 110 -58.82 -30.94 0.86
CA THR A 110 -57.77 -30.50 -0.06
C THR A 110 -56.56 -30.05 0.75
N VAL A 111 -55.46 -30.76 0.53
CA VAL A 111 -54.18 -30.59 1.20
C VAL A 111 -53.51 -29.35 0.61
N SER A 112 -53.22 -28.35 1.44
CA SER A 112 -52.56 -27.11 1.01
C SER A 112 -51.09 -27.38 0.69
N ALA A 113 -50.63 -26.91 -0.48
CA ALA A 113 -49.33 -27.19 -1.08
C ALA A 113 -48.12 -26.54 -0.39
N ALA A 114 -48.26 -26.07 0.85
CA ALA A 114 -47.21 -25.36 1.60
C ALA A 114 -46.30 -26.28 2.44
N ASP A 115 -46.69 -27.54 2.68
CA ASP A 115 -45.94 -28.46 3.57
C ASP A 115 -44.74 -29.15 2.89
N TYR A 116 -44.46 -28.87 1.61
CA TYR A 116 -43.43 -29.61 0.86
C TYR A 116 -42.00 -29.04 0.95
N PHE A 117 -41.79 -27.82 1.47
CA PHE A 117 -40.46 -27.17 1.42
C PHE A 117 -39.64 -27.19 2.71
N SER A 118 -40.15 -27.71 3.83
CA SER A 118 -39.47 -27.57 5.13
C SER A 118 -38.66 -28.78 5.62
N ARG A 119 -38.38 -29.80 4.80
CA ARG A 119 -37.51 -30.91 5.24
C ARG A 119 -36.65 -31.49 4.11
N THR A 120 -35.37 -31.12 4.05
CA THR A 120 -34.22 -32.01 4.34
C THR A 120 -32.90 -31.40 3.86
N SER A 121 -32.02 -31.11 4.82
CA SER A 121 -30.59 -31.03 4.63
C SER A 121 -29.99 -32.30 5.23
N ARG A 122 -29.46 -33.21 4.40
CA ARG A 122 -28.39 -34.19 4.71
C ARG A 122 -28.11 -35.13 3.51
N ARG A 123 -26.84 -35.09 3.06
CA ARG A 123 -25.99 -36.23 2.60
C ARG A 123 -25.99 -36.64 1.11
N GLY A 124 -24.98 -36.17 0.38
CA GLY A 124 -23.93 -37.00 -0.26
C GLY A 124 -24.18 -37.80 -1.55
N SER A 125 -23.49 -37.36 -2.63
CA SER A 125 -22.57 -38.13 -3.52
C SER A 125 -23.06 -39.19 -4.54
N ILE A 126 -22.37 -39.23 -5.71
CA ILE A 126 -22.37 -40.15 -6.90
C ILE A 126 -23.31 -39.72 -8.05
N VAL A 127 -22.82 -39.17 -9.20
CA VAL A 127 -22.19 -39.80 -10.42
C VAL A 127 -23.23 -40.67 -11.16
N SER A 128 -23.60 -40.54 -12.45
CA SER A 128 -23.12 -39.83 -13.66
C SER A 128 -24.18 -39.91 -14.80
N ASP A 129 -23.92 -39.20 -15.92
CA ASP A 129 -24.33 -39.44 -17.33
C ASP A 129 -25.83 -39.33 -17.70
N VAL A 130 -26.32 -38.73 -18.80
CA VAL A 130 -25.80 -38.23 -20.09
C VAL A 130 -26.93 -37.47 -20.83
N ASP A 131 -26.51 -36.64 -21.79
CA ASP A 131 -27.15 -36.24 -23.06
C ASP A 131 -28.19 -35.10 -23.21
N ASP A 132 -27.85 -34.29 -24.24
CA ASP A 132 -28.68 -33.59 -25.24
C ASP A 132 -29.49 -32.33 -24.85
N VAL A 133 -29.60 -31.27 -25.66
CA VAL A 133 -28.91 -30.73 -26.84
C VAL A 133 -29.59 -29.38 -27.17
N SER A 134 -28.87 -28.50 -27.86
CA SER A 134 -29.35 -27.33 -28.64
C SER A 134 -29.88 -26.07 -27.93
N ILE A 135 -29.07 -25.00 -27.98
CA ILE A 135 -29.53 -23.71 -28.51
C ILE A 135 -28.47 -23.23 -29.56
N PRO A 136 -28.86 -22.98 -30.83
CA PRO A 136 -28.00 -22.39 -31.88
C PRO A 136 -27.86 -20.86 -31.68
N ASP A 137 -26.69 -20.22 -31.87
CA ASP A 137 -26.06 -19.80 -33.16
C ASP A 137 -26.81 -18.60 -33.82
N LEU A 138 -26.26 -17.52 -34.39
CA LEU A 138 -24.90 -17.04 -34.70
C LEU A 138 -25.04 -15.57 -35.23
N THR A 139 -24.16 -14.67 -34.78
CA THR A 139 -23.44 -13.56 -35.47
C THR A 139 -24.01 -12.70 -36.64
N SER A 140 -23.43 -11.48 -36.70
CA SER A 140 -22.86 -10.79 -37.90
C SER A 140 -23.82 -9.84 -38.66
N LEU A 141 -23.51 -8.64 -39.17
CA LEU A 141 -22.33 -7.80 -39.51
C LEU A 141 -22.85 -6.32 -39.53
N ASP A 142 -22.13 -5.30 -39.04
CA ASP A 142 -21.05 -4.49 -39.66
C ASP A 142 -21.52 -3.27 -40.50
N GLU A 143 -20.71 -2.20 -40.39
CA GLU A 143 -20.51 -1.02 -41.26
C GLU A 143 -21.55 0.12 -41.51
N LYS A 144 -21.04 1.35 -41.27
CA LYS A 144 -21.07 2.59 -42.12
C LYS A 144 -22.26 3.59 -42.12
N SER A 145 -21.92 4.79 -41.62
CA SER A 145 -21.95 6.10 -42.31
C SER A 145 -23.22 6.97 -42.42
N ASP A 146 -23.00 8.25 -42.07
CA ASP A 146 -23.42 9.49 -42.76
C ASP A 146 -24.85 10.08 -42.66
N LYS A 147 -24.86 11.38 -42.27
CA LYS A 147 -25.71 12.51 -42.75
C LYS A 147 -27.19 12.52 -42.32
N GLN A 148 -27.95 13.63 -42.27
CA GLN A 148 -27.83 15.10 -42.23
C GLN A 148 -29.30 15.58 -42.15
N TYR A 149 -29.63 16.63 -41.37
CA TYR A 149 -30.84 17.49 -41.52
C TYR A 149 -32.22 16.78 -41.45
N ALA A 150 -33.39 17.39 -41.29
CA ALA A 150 -33.92 18.58 -40.63
C ALA A 150 -35.46 18.43 -40.67
N GLU A 151 -36.14 19.11 -39.75
CA GLU A 151 -37.51 19.66 -39.83
C GLU A 151 -38.67 18.98 -40.59
N ASN A 152 -39.78 18.91 -39.83
CA ASN A 152 -41.17 19.27 -40.18
C ASN A 152 -42.08 18.31 -41.00
N TYR A 153 -43.14 17.90 -40.30
CA TYR A 153 -44.51 17.61 -40.74
C TYR A 153 -44.74 16.71 -41.98
N THR A 154 -45.33 15.52 -41.75
CA THR A 154 -46.76 15.23 -42.05
C THR A 154 -47.08 13.74 -41.80
N ARG A 155 -48.15 13.53 -41.03
CA ARG A 155 -49.07 12.38 -40.90
C ARG A 155 -49.01 11.26 -41.97
N PRO A 156 -49.27 10.00 -41.55
CA PRO A 156 -50.53 9.31 -41.93
C PRO A 156 -51.16 8.61 -40.68
N SER A 157 -52.45 8.74 -40.30
CA SER A 157 -53.70 8.25 -40.93
C SER A 157 -53.61 6.76 -41.30
N SER A 158 -54.45 5.82 -40.87
CA SER A 158 -55.87 5.86 -40.47
C SER A 158 -56.28 4.49 -39.90
N ARG A 159 -57.13 4.47 -38.86
CA ARG A 159 -58.44 3.79 -38.78
C ARG A 159 -59.00 3.99 -37.37
N ASN A 160 -59.92 4.96 -37.23
CA ASN A 160 -61.39 4.77 -37.09
C ASN A 160 -61.77 4.18 -35.73
N SER A 161 -62.80 4.60 -35.00
CA SER A 161 -63.74 5.72 -35.03
C SER A 161 -64.48 5.67 -33.69
N ALA A 162 -65.05 6.80 -33.30
CA ALA A 162 -66.10 7.03 -32.31
C ALA A 162 -66.89 5.82 -31.74
N SER A 163 -67.02 5.79 -30.42
CA SER A 163 -68.26 5.50 -29.69
C SER A 163 -68.15 6.20 -28.34
N ALA A 164 -68.85 7.30 -28.08
CA ALA A 164 -70.29 7.41 -27.91
C ALA A 164 -70.81 6.40 -26.87
N THR A 165 -70.91 6.89 -25.63
CA THR A 165 -72.08 6.76 -24.76
C THR A 165 -73.13 5.73 -25.17
N THR A 166 -73.19 4.59 -24.48
CA THR A 166 -74.34 4.05 -23.69
C THR A 166 -74.17 2.55 -23.46
N PRO A 167 -74.67 2.05 -22.31
CA PRO A 167 -75.72 1.05 -22.44
C PRO A 167 -76.97 1.40 -21.61
N LEU A 168 -78.09 1.14 -22.28
CA LEU A 168 -79.45 0.87 -21.85
C LEU A 168 -79.77 0.90 -20.33
N SER A 169 -80.68 1.78 -19.95
CA SER A 169 -81.99 1.36 -19.41
C SER A 169 -82.98 2.51 -19.55
N GLY A 170 -83.89 2.35 -20.52
CA GLY A 170 -84.84 3.38 -20.94
C GLY A 170 -86.09 2.75 -21.53
N ASN A 171 -86.79 1.95 -20.73
CA ASN A 171 -88.18 1.57 -20.99
C ASN A 171 -89.02 1.98 -19.77
N SER A 172 -89.77 3.07 -19.92
CA SER A 172 -91.17 3.26 -19.48
C SER A 172 -91.42 4.76 -19.29
N SER A 173 -91.88 5.43 -20.35
CA SER A 173 -93.30 5.79 -20.54
C SER A 173 -93.83 6.78 -19.48
N ARG A 174 -93.61 8.08 -19.73
CA ARG A 174 -94.53 9.12 -19.27
C ARG A 174 -95.68 9.20 -20.27
N ARG A 175 -96.82 8.58 -19.94
CA ARG A 175 -98.12 8.91 -20.53
C ARG A 175 -99.13 9.11 -19.41
N GLY A 176 -99.77 10.28 -19.43
CA GLY A 176 -101.21 10.42 -19.16
C GLY A 176 -101.65 10.49 -17.71
N SER A 177 -102.19 11.65 -17.34
CA SER A 177 -103.30 11.75 -16.40
C SER A 177 -104.41 10.76 -16.74
N GLY A 178 -105.01 10.15 -15.73
CA GLY A 178 -106.20 9.33 -15.84
C GLY A 178 -106.48 8.61 -14.53
N ASP A 179 -107.56 9.01 -13.87
CA ASP A 179 -108.12 8.41 -12.67
C ASP A 179 -108.12 6.88 -12.71
N THR A 180 -107.53 6.22 -11.71
CA THR A 180 -107.85 4.82 -11.39
C THR A 180 -107.79 4.61 -9.88
N SER A 181 -108.97 4.57 -9.28
CA SER A 181 -109.24 3.90 -8.02
C SER A 181 -108.78 2.44 -8.13
N SER A 182 -107.73 2.03 -7.42
CA SER A 182 -107.55 0.62 -7.07
C SER A 182 -106.82 0.45 -5.74
N LEU A 183 -107.42 -0.41 -4.94
CA LEU A 183 -107.00 -0.89 -3.63
C LEU A 183 -105.60 -1.52 -3.72
N ILE A 184 -104.56 -0.84 -3.24
CA ILE A 184 -103.23 -1.43 -3.05
C ILE A 184 -103.31 -2.29 -1.78
N ASP A 185 -103.06 -3.58 -1.94
CA ASP A 185 -103.08 -4.58 -0.88
C ASP A 185 -101.91 -4.31 0.10
N PRO A 186 -102.17 -4.03 1.40
CA PRO A 186 -101.14 -3.66 2.38
C PRO A 186 -100.00 -4.70 2.53
N ASP A 187 -100.23 -5.95 2.13
CA ASP A 187 -99.24 -7.02 2.19
C ASP A 187 -98.10 -6.87 1.15
N THR A 188 -98.37 -6.24 0.00
CA THR A 188 -97.32 -6.00 -1.02
C THR A 188 -96.37 -4.90 -0.55
N SER A 189 -96.91 -3.84 0.05
CA SER A 189 -96.14 -2.72 0.61
C SER A 189 -95.29 -3.16 1.82
N LEU A 190 -95.82 -4.08 2.65
CA LEU A 190 -95.07 -4.68 3.75
C LEU A 190 -93.94 -5.59 3.25
N SER A 191 -94.14 -6.30 2.13
CA SER A 191 -93.10 -7.13 1.53
C SER A 191 -91.93 -6.30 0.99
N GLU A 192 -92.21 -5.19 0.31
CA GLU A 192 -91.18 -4.26 -0.20
C GLU A 192 -90.38 -3.60 0.94
N LEU A 193 -91.03 -3.23 2.04
CA LEU A 193 -90.35 -2.71 3.23
C LEU A 193 -89.45 -3.75 3.91
N ARG A 194 -89.86 -5.03 3.91
CA ARG A 194 -89.04 -6.14 4.42
C ARG A 194 -87.83 -6.41 3.53
N GLU A 195 -87.99 -6.33 2.22
CA GLU A 195 -86.90 -6.47 1.26
C GLU A 195 -85.91 -5.31 1.37
N SER A 196 -86.41 -4.08 1.51
CA SER A 196 -85.58 -2.90 1.78
C SER A 196 -84.81 -2.99 3.11
N LEU A 197 -85.48 -3.49 4.17
CA LEU A 197 -84.82 -3.74 5.45
C LEU A 197 -83.70 -4.78 5.30
N PHE A 198 -83.96 -5.89 4.61
CA PHE A 198 -82.97 -6.93 4.34
C PHE A 198 -81.75 -6.41 3.54
N GLU A 199 -81.99 -5.57 2.52
CA GLU A 199 -80.90 -4.96 1.76
C GLU A 199 -80.03 -4.02 2.62
N VAL A 200 -80.65 -3.25 3.51
CA VAL A 200 -79.93 -2.37 4.43
C VAL A 200 -79.14 -3.18 5.46
N GLU A 201 -79.71 -4.29 5.97
CA GLU A 201 -79.02 -5.22 6.86
C GLU A 201 -77.79 -5.87 6.19
N GLU A 202 -77.91 -6.31 4.93
CA GLU A 202 -76.78 -6.86 4.17
C GLU A 202 -75.71 -5.81 3.84
N LYS A 203 -76.11 -4.57 3.51
CA LYS A 203 -75.17 -3.45 3.33
C LYS A 203 -74.44 -3.13 4.63
N TYR A 204 -75.13 -3.17 5.77
CA TYR A 204 -74.54 -2.97 7.09
C TYR A 204 -73.53 -4.06 7.44
N LYS A 205 -73.86 -5.34 7.21
CA LYS A 205 -72.91 -6.45 7.41
C LYS A 205 -71.66 -6.31 6.54
N LYS A 206 -71.81 -5.98 5.24
CA LYS A 206 -70.68 -5.75 4.33
C LYS A 206 -69.79 -4.59 4.80
N ALA A 207 -70.41 -3.49 5.25
CA ALA A 207 -69.68 -2.35 5.81
C ALA A 207 -68.93 -2.73 7.09
N MET A 208 -69.53 -3.54 7.97
CA MET A 208 -68.89 -4.02 9.20
C MET A 208 -67.68 -4.90 8.91
N VAL A 209 -67.79 -5.83 7.95
CA VAL A 209 -66.67 -6.69 7.52
C VAL A 209 -65.55 -5.86 6.88
N SER A 210 -65.90 -4.90 6.01
CA SER A 210 -64.93 -4.00 5.40
C SER A 210 -64.22 -3.11 6.43
N ASN A 211 -64.94 -2.61 7.44
CA ASN A 211 -64.34 -1.80 8.50
C ASN A 211 -63.36 -2.61 9.36
N ALA A 212 -63.70 -3.87 9.68
CA ALA A 212 -62.79 -4.78 10.38
C ALA A 212 -61.52 -5.10 9.54
N GLN A 213 -61.65 -5.23 8.21
CA GLN A 213 -60.50 -5.39 7.31
C GLN A 213 -59.61 -4.15 7.32
N LEU A 214 -60.20 -2.95 7.20
CA LEU A 214 -59.46 -1.69 7.24
C LEU A 214 -58.76 -1.45 8.58
N ASP A 215 -59.36 -1.84 9.70
CA ASP A 215 -58.72 -1.76 11.02
C ASP A 215 -57.50 -2.68 11.13
N ASN A 216 -57.57 -3.89 10.55
CA ASN A 216 -56.42 -4.80 10.49
C ASN A 216 -55.30 -4.25 9.60
N GLU A 217 -55.63 -3.72 8.42
CA GLU A 217 -54.66 -3.09 7.52
C GLU A 217 -54.01 -1.85 8.15
N LYS A 218 -54.81 -1.00 8.82
CA LYS A 218 -54.32 0.14 9.58
C LYS A 218 -53.35 -0.28 10.67
N ASN A 219 -53.68 -1.31 11.45
CA ASN A 219 -52.79 -1.83 12.48
C ASN A 219 -51.49 -2.36 11.86
N ASN A 220 -51.56 -3.17 10.81
CA ASN A 220 -50.39 -3.67 10.07
C ASN A 220 -49.47 -2.54 9.58
N LEU A 221 -50.04 -1.46 9.02
CA LEU A 221 -49.28 -0.29 8.58
C LEU A 221 -48.64 0.45 9.75
N ILE A 222 -49.32 0.58 10.89
CA ILE A 222 -48.75 1.18 12.10
C ILE A 222 -47.49 0.40 12.54
N TYR A 223 -47.53 -0.93 12.52
CA TYR A 223 -46.35 -1.74 12.89
C TYR A 223 -45.21 -1.62 11.90
N GLN A 224 -45.51 -1.57 10.59
CA GLN A 224 -44.48 -1.34 9.58
C GLN A 224 -43.81 0.02 9.79
N VAL A 225 -44.59 1.07 10.05
CA VAL A 225 -44.05 2.41 10.34
C VAL A 225 -43.19 2.40 11.61
N ASP A 226 -43.65 1.75 12.68
CA ASP A 226 -42.88 1.68 13.93
C ASP A 226 -41.57 0.93 13.72
N THR A 227 -41.57 -0.20 12.99
CA THR A 227 -40.36 -0.96 12.66
C THR A 227 -39.39 -0.16 11.79
N LEU A 228 -39.91 0.61 10.83
CA LEU A 228 -39.08 1.44 9.96
C LEU A 228 -38.44 2.61 10.71
N LYS A 229 -39.15 3.28 11.62
CA LYS A 229 -38.57 4.32 12.49
C LYS A 229 -37.40 3.77 13.31
N ASP A 230 -37.62 2.58 13.82
CA ASP A 230 -36.68 1.80 14.60
C ASP A 230 -35.38 1.46 13.82
N VAL A 231 -35.51 1.13 12.52
CA VAL A 231 -34.38 0.92 11.61
C VAL A 231 -33.69 2.24 11.26
N ILE A 232 -34.45 3.32 11.07
CA ILE A 232 -33.90 4.66 10.82
C ILE A 232 -33.04 5.11 12.01
N GLU A 233 -33.53 4.98 13.24
CA GLU A 233 -32.76 5.32 14.44
C GLU A 233 -31.45 4.52 14.52
N GLU A 234 -31.47 3.22 14.18
CA GLU A 234 -30.27 2.40 14.16
C GLU A 234 -29.27 2.84 13.08
N GLN A 235 -29.75 3.22 11.89
CA GLN A 235 -28.91 3.75 10.82
C GLN A 235 -28.31 5.13 11.17
N GLU A 236 -29.07 6.00 11.84
CA GLU A 236 -28.58 7.29 12.31
C GLU A 236 -27.46 7.13 13.34
N GLU A 237 -27.60 6.18 14.27
CA GLU A 237 -26.55 5.87 15.23
C GLU A 237 -25.30 5.27 14.54
N GLN A 238 -25.46 4.39 13.55
CA GLN A 238 -24.35 3.86 12.76
C GLN A 238 -23.63 4.97 11.96
N MET A 239 -24.38 5.89 11.35
CA MET A 239 -23.78 7.04 10.67
C MET A 239 -22.97 7.91 11.65
N ALA A 240 -23.51 8.17 12.84
CA ALA A 240 -22.80 8.92 13.87
C ALA A 240 -21.51 8.22 14.34
N GLU A 241 -21.51 6.89 14.44
CA GLU A 241 -20.31 6.08 14.72
C GLU A 241 -19.27 6.21 13.60
N PHE A 242 -19.67 6.07 12.33
CA PHE A 242 -18.75 6.25 11.20
C PHE A 242 -18.16 7.66 11.12
N TYR A 243 -18.94 8.70 11.43
CA TYR A 243 -18.41 10.06 11.50
C TYR A 243 -17.35 10.23 12.59
N ARG A 244 -17.57 9.66 13.78
CA ARG A 244 -16.58 9.68 14.87
C ARG A 244 -15.31 8.92 14.50
N GLU A 245 -15.43 7.71 13.95
CA GLU A 245 -14.27 6.93 13.52
C GLU A 245 -13.47 7.67 12.44
N ASN A 246 -14.14 8.26 11.45
CA ASN A 246 -13.48 9.04 10.42
C ASN A 246 -12.72 10.25 10.98
N GLU A 247 -13.28 10.93 11.99
CA GLU A 247 -12.60 12.04 12.67
C GLU A 247 -11.35 11.55 13.42
N GLU A 248 -11.43 10.41 14.12
CA GLU A 248 -10.28 9.80 14.80
C GLU A 248 -9.18 9.37 13.82
N LYS A 249 -9.55 8.72 12.71
CA LYS A 249 -8.60 8.34 11.64
C LYS A 249 -7.97 9.57 11.00
N SER A 250 -8.73 10.65 10.81
CA SER A 250 -8.21 11.92 10.28
C SER A 250 -7.19 12.54 11.24
N LYS A 251 -7.46 12.54 12.55
CA LYS A 251 -6.51 13.00 13.58
C LYS A 251 -5.23 12.16 13.60
N GLU A 252 -5.35 10.84 13.52
CA GLU A 252 -4.17 9.95 13.48
C GLU A 252 -3.35 10.17 12.20
N LEU A 253 -4.00 10.36 11.05
CA LEU A 253 -3.32 10.70 9.79
C LEU A 253 -2.48 11.98 9.93
N GLU A 254 -3.03 13.04 10.53
CA GLU A 254 -2.30 14.29 10.76
C GLU A 254 -1.13 14.09 11.74
N ARG A 255 -1.31 13.26 12.77
CA ARG A 255 -0.23 12.87 13.70
C ARG A 255 0.90 12.17 12.97
N GLN A 256 0.58 11.25 12.06
CA GLN A 256 1.56 10.53 11.25
C GLN A 256 2.26 11.45 10.23
N LYS A 257 1.53 12.36 9.56
CA LYS A 257 2.13 13.36 8.68
C LYS A 257 3.15 14.23 9.42
N HIS A 258 2.82 14.66 10.64
CA HIS A 258 3.76 15.41 11.47
C HIS A 258 5.02 14.61 11.77
N MET A 259 4.88 13.34 12.16
CA MET A 259 6.01 12.44 12.41
C MET A 259 6.89 12.25 11.17
N CYS A 260 6.28 12.01 10.01
CA CYS A 260 7.00 11.90 8.74
C CYS A 260 7.78 13.19 8.42
N SER A 261 7.19 14.37 8.67
CA SER A 261 7.88 15.65 8.50
C SER A 261 9.09 15.81 9.42
N VAL A 262 8.99 15.37 10.68
CA VAL A 262 10.11 15.36 11.63
C VAL A 262 11.23 14.44 11.14
N LEU A 263 10.89 13.21 10.74
CA LEU A 263 11.88 12.24 10.24
C LEU A 263 12.54 12.69 8.94
N GLN A 264 11.79 13.34 8.05
CA GLN A 264 12.31 13.94 6.82
C GLN A 264 13.36 14.99 7.14
N ARG A 265 13.07 15.93 8.06
CA ARG A 265 14.05 16.92 8.51
C ARG A 265 15.30 16.27 9.10
N LYS A 266 15.13 15.21 9.91
CA LYS A 266 16.27 14.48 10.48
C LYS A 266 17.12 13.79 9.41
N MET A 267 16.50 13.20 8.39
CA MET A 267 17.21 12.61 7.26
C MET A 267 18.00 13.69 6.51
N ASP A 268 17.41 14.86 6.27
CA ASP A 268 18.08 15.94 5.54
C ASP A 268 19.28 16.51 6.33
N GLU A 269 19.16 16.65 7.66
CA GLU A 269 20.29 16.97 8.54
C GLU A 269 21.44 15.96 8.43
N LEU A 270 21.11 14.66 8.44
CA LEU A 270 22.12 13.59 8.33
C LEU A 270 22.77 13.55 6.96
N LYS A 271 22.01 13.79 5.88
CA LYS A 271 22.54 13.91 4.51
C LYS A 271 23.52 15.06 4.39
N GLU A 272 23.18 16.22 4.95
CA GLU A 272 24.06 17.37 4.96
C GLU A 272 25.35 17.10 5.77
N GLY A 273 25.23 16.42 6.92
CA GLY A 273 26.38 15.97 7.70
C GLY A 273 27.27 14.94 6.97
N LEU A 274 26.69 14.08 6.13
CA LEU A 274 27.47 13.21 5.23
C LEU A 274 28.22 14.03 4.19
N ARG A 275 27.55 14.97 3.50
CA ARG A 275 28.15 15.84 2.49
C ARG A 275 29.35 16.61 3.02
N GLN A 276 29.22 17.22 4.20
CA GLN A 276 30.32 17.94 4.85
C GLN A 276 31.53 17.05 5.16
N ARG A 277 31.29 15.79 5.57
CA ARG A 277 32.38 14.84 5.82
C ARG A 277 33.11 14.48 4.53
N ASP A 278 32.36 14.26 3.44
CA ASP A 278 32.93 13.92 2.15
C ASP A 278 33.77 15.08 1.59
N GLU A 279 33.30 16.32 1.74
CA GLU A 279 34.08 17.53 1.41
C GLU A 279 35.41 17.62 2.18
N LEU A 280 35.38 17.33 3.49
CA LEU A 280 36.59 17.29 4.31
C LEU A 280 37.55 16.16 3.89
N ILE A 281 37.02 15.01 3.50
CA ILE A 281 37.84 13.89 2.99
C ILE A 281 38.55 14.31 1.69
N GLU A 282 37.84 14.94 0.75
CA GLU A 282 38.43 15.44 -0.49
C GLU A 282 39.50 16.52 -0.25
N GLU A 283 39.24 17.44 0.68
CA GLU A 283 40.22 18.46 1.05
C GLU A 283 41.48 17.84 1.68
N ASN A 284 41.30 16.85 2.56
CA ASN A 284 42.41 16.13 3.18
C ASN A 284 43.24 15.37 2.14
N GLN A 285 42.59 14.72 1.17
CA GLN A 285 43.28 14.08 0.04
C GLN A 285 44.07 15.11 -0.80
N ARG A 286 43.50 16.28 -1.09
CA ARG A 286 44.22 17.37 -1.78
C ARG A 286 45.43 17.87 -0.99
N MET A 287 45.30 18.00 0.32
CA MET A 287 46.43 18.37 1.19
C MET A 287 47.50 17.28 1.18
N GLN A 288 47.11 16.01 1.26
CA GLN A 288 48.04 14.90 1.22
C GLN A 288 48.82 14.85 -0.09
N GLN A 289 48.15 15.06 -1.24
CA GLN A 289 48.83 15.16 -2.53
C GLN A 289 49.88 16.28 -2.56
N LYS A 290 49.59 17.45 -1.97
CA LYS A 290 50.57 18.54 -1.87
C LYS A 290 51.76 18.16 -1.00
N ILE A 291 51.52 17.50 0.14
CA ILE A 291 52.57 17.00 1.02
C ILE A 291 53.46 16.01 0.27
N ASP A 292 52.87 15.09 -0.49
CA ASP A 292 53.62 14.10 -1.27
C ASP A 292 54.48 14.78 -2.35
N THR A 293 53.96 15.81 -3.03
CA THR A 293 54.72 16.62 -3.99
C THR A 293 55.90 17.34 -3.32
N MET A 294 55.65 18.05 -2.22
CA MET A 294 56.71 18.74 -1.48
C MET A 294 57.76 17.77 -0.94
N THR A 295 57.34 16.58 -0.50
CA THR A 295 58.27 15.53 0.00
C THR A 295 59.22 15.08 -1.11
N LYS A 296 58.73 14.92 -2.34
CA LYS A 296 59.57 14.61 -3.51
C LYS A 296 60.54 15.74 -3.82
N GLU A 297 60.07 16.99 -3.83
CA GLU A 297 60.94 18.15 -4.08
C GLU A 297 62.05 18.27 -3.02
N VAL A 298 61.72 18.06 -1.75
CA VAL A 298 62.71 18.04 -0.66
C VAL A 298 63.73 16.94 -0.88
N PHE A 299 63.30 15.74 -1.29
CA PHE A 299 64.20 14.63 -1.58
C PHE A 299 65.17 14.96 -2.74
N ASP A 300 64.68 15.50 -3.86
CA ASP A 300 65.51 15.88 -5.01
C ASP A 300 66.52 16.98 -4.65
N LEU A 301 66.10 17.96 -3.83
CA LEU A 301 66.99 19.00 -3.31
C LEU A 301 68.04 18.44 -2.35
N GLN A 302 67.69 17.48 -1.50
CA GLN A 302 68.64 16.79 -0.63
C GLN A 302 69.70 16.03 -1.45
N GLU A 303 69.30 15.35 -2.53
CA GLU A 303 70.24 14.67 -3.42
C GLU A 303 71.20 15.66 -4.11
N THR A 304 70.67 16.81 -4.54
CA THR A 304 71.48 17.90 -5.10
C THR A 304 72.48 18.47 -4.10
N LEU A 305 72.06 18.66 -2.84
CA LEU A 305 72.95 19.11 -1.76
C LEU A 305 74.06 18.09 -1.50
N LEU A 306 73.74 16.80 -1.41
CA LEU A 306 74.73 15.74 -1.24
C LEU A 306 75.78 15.73 -2.36
N TRP A 307 75.36 15.97 -3.61
CA TRP A 307 76.30 16.11 -4.73
C TRP A 307 77.21 17.32 -4.57
N LYS A 308 76.65 18.48 -4.16
CA LYS A 308 77.42 19.70 -3.88
C LYS A 308 78.42 19.50 -2.74
N ASP A 309 78.04 18.83 -1.66
CA ASP A 309 78.93 18.57 -0.52
C ASP A 309 80.12 17.68 -0.94
N LYS A 310 79.87 16.62 -1.72
CA LYS A 310 80.95 15.81 -2.30
C LYS A 310 81.88 16.64 -3.19
N LYS A 311 81.32 17.55 -3.99
CA LYS A 311 82.11 18.42 -4.86
C LYS A 311 82.95 19.42 -4.06
N ILE A 312 82.39 20.02 -3.02
CA ILE A 312 83.08 20.90 -2.08
C ILE A 312 84.25 20.15 -1.44
N GLY A 313 84.01 18.95 -0.88
CA GLY A 313 85.08 18.16 -0.26
C GLY A 313 86.20 17.77 -1.23
N ALA A 314 85.90 17.51 -2.51
CA ALA A 314 86.93 17.28 -3.52
C ALA A 314 87.78 18.53 -3.81
N LEU A 315 87.13 19.71 -3.86
CA LEU A 315 87.82 21.00 -4.03
C LEU A 315 88.66 21.37 -2.81
N GLU A 316 88.20 21.06 -1.60
CA GLU A 316 88.94 21.26 -0.36
C GLU A 316 90.23 20.43 -0.35
N LYS A 317 90.15 19.14 -0.70
CA LYS A 317 91.35 18.29 -0.86
C LYS A 317 92.32 18.82 -1.92
N GLN A 318 91.80 19.31 -3.04
CA GLN A 318 92.64 19.92 -4.09
C GLN A 318 93.34 21.19 -3.57
N LYS A 319 92.64 22.01 -2.78
CA LYS A 319 93.22 23.20 -2.14
C LYS A 319 94.33 22.85 -1.17
N GLU A 320 94.16 21.79 -0.36
CA GLU A 320 95.19 21.26 0.54
C GLU A 320 96.43 20.80 -0.24
N TYR A 321 96.24 20.02 -1.32
CA TYR A 321 97.34 19.59 -2.17
C TYR A 321 98.12 20.77 -2.78
N ILE A 322 97.41 21.77 -3.30
CA ILE A 322 98.03 23.01 -3.81
C ILE A 322 98.78 23.75 -2.70
N ALA A 323 98.28 23.74 -1.46
CA ALA A 323 98.98 24.35 -0.33
C ALA A 323 100.29 23.60 -0.02
N CYS A 324 100.30 22.26 -0.03
CA CYS A 324 101.51 21.46 0.13
C CYS A 324 102.55 21.77 -0.96
N LEU A 325 102.14 21.81 -2.23
CA LEU A 325 103.04 22.16 -3.34
C LEU A 325 103.60 23.59 -3.21
N ARG A 326 102.80 24.55 -2.72
CA ARG A 326 103.31 25.90 -2.45
C ARG A 326 104.37 25.87 -1.35
N ASN A 327 104.10 25.17 -0.25
CA ASN A 327 105.06 25.05 0.85
C ASN A 327 106.36 24.40 0.36
N GLU A 328 106.29 23.30 -0.39
CA GLU A 328 107.46 22.62 -0.96
C GLU A 328 108.24 23.51 -1.92
N ARG A 329 107.54 24.22 -2.83
CA ARG A 329 108.17 25.22 -3.71
C ARG A 329 108.84 26.33 -2.91
N ASP A 330 108.21 26.81 -1.84
CA ASP A 330 108.74 27.90 -1.02
C ASP A 330 109.97 27.43 -0.23
N MET A 331 109.97 26.20 0.29
CA MET A 331 111.15 25.52 0.85
C MET A 331 112.29 25.37 -0.16
N LEU A 332 111.99 24.84 -1.36
CA LEU A 332 112.99 24.69 -2.43
C LEU A 332 113.56 26.04 -2.88
N ARG A 333 112.77 27.11 -2.83
CA ARG A 333 113.25 28.48 -3.10
C ARG A 333 114.20 28.97 -2.02
N GLU A 334 113.92 28.66 -0.75
CA GLU A 334 114.80 28.96 0.37
C GLU A 334 116.12 28.17 0.26
N GLU A 335 116.05 26.86 0.01
CA GLU A 335 117.23 26.01 -0.23
C GLU A 335 118.06 26.47 -1.43
N LEU A 336 117.42 26.89 -2.53
CA LEU A 336 118.11 27.47 -3.69
C LEU A 336 118.76 28.82 -3.35
N ALA A 337 118.13 29.64 -2.50
CA ALA A 337 118.72 30.89 -2.04
C ALA A 337 119.96 30.64 -1.18
N ASP A 338 119.91 29.67 -0.27
CA ASP A 338 121.04 29.21 0.54
C ASP A 338 122.15 28.64 -0.34
N LEU A 339 121.82 27.80 -1.34
CA LEU A 339 122.79 27.27 -2.30
C LEU A 339 123.41 28.37 -3.16
N GLN A 340 122.64 29.37 -3.60
CA GLN A 340 123.19 30.52 -4.30
C GLN A 340 124.09 31.39 -3.41
N GLU A 341 123.76 31.52 -2.11
CA GLU A 341 124.64 32.16 -1.14
C GLU A 341 125.93 31.34 -0.95
N THR A 342 125.84 30.02 -0.81
CA THR A 342 127.02 29.15 -0.69
C THR A 342 127.87 29.15 -1.95
N VAL A 343 127.28 29.17 -3.16
CA VAL A 343 128.01 29.36 -4.43
C VAL A 343 128.67 30.73 -4.47
N LYS A 344 128.00 31.81 -4.04
CA LYS A 344 128.65 33.15 -3.92
C LYS A 344 129.77 33.15 -2.88
N THR A 345 129.68 32.35 -1.81
CA THR A 345 130.80 32.16 -0.87
C THR A 345 131.89 31.23 -1.42
N GLY A 346 131.53 30.25 -2.24
CA GLY A 346 132.44 29.32 -2.93
C GLY A 346 133.17 29.99 -4.10
N GLU A 347 132.58 30.99 -4.74
CA GLU A 347 133.28 31.87 -5.69
C GLU A 347 134.37 32.72 -5.00
N LYS A 348 134.34 32.85 -3.67
CA LYS A 348 135.47 33.41 -2.89
C LYS A 348 136.56 32.38 -2.60
N HIS A 349 136.30 31.07 -2.74
CA HIS A 349 137.23 29.96 -2.52
C HIS A 349 137.17 28.99 -3.70
N GLY A 350 137.88 29.34 -4.78
CA GLY A 350 137.81 28.63 -6.05
C GLY A 350 138.25 27.17 -5.98
N LEU A 351 137.57 26.33 -6.76
CA LEU A 351 138.12 25.12 -7.37
C LEU A 351 137.29 24.74 -8.62
N VAL A 352 138.01 24.29 -9.63
CA VAL A 352 137.59 24.06 -11.03
C VAL A 352 137.95 22.61 -11.40
N ILE A 353 137.29 22.07 -12.45
CA ILE A 353 137.67 20.94 -13.35
C ILE A 353 137.03 19.59 -12.92
N ILE A 354 136.08 18.93 -13.62
CA ILE A 354 135.85 18.47 -15.04
C ILE A 354 135.69 16.91 -15.00
N PRO A 355 135.03 16.29 -16.00
CA PRO A 355 134.27 15.04 -15.87
C PRO A 355 135.03 13.77 -16.30
N ASP A 356 134.29 12.65 -16.21
CA ASP A 356 134.39 11.36 -16.95
C ASP A 356 134.74 10.10 -16.16
N GLY A 357 133.98 9.03 -16.47
CA GLY A 357 134.47 7.64 -16.44
C GLY A 357 133.77 6.64 -15.51
N THR A 358 132.90 5.81 -16.09
CA THR A 358 132.50 4.43 -15.67
C THR A 358 133.73 3.56 -15.32
N PRO A 359 133.70 2.43 -14.53
CA PRO A 359 132.89 1.21 -14.80
C PRO A 359 132.61 0.19 -13.64
N ASN A 360 131.72 -0.79 -13.93
CA ASN A 360 131.50 -2.18 -13.44
C ASN A 360 132.00 -2.71 -12.07
N GLY A 361 131.15 -3.53 -11.43
CA GLY A 361 131.55 -4.54 -10.42
C GLY A 361 130.40 -5.37 -9.83
N ASP A 362 130.45 -6.67 -10.07
CA ASP A 362 129.59 -7.82 -9.73
C ASP A 362 129.58 -8.23 -8.22
N VAL A 363 128.55 -8.95 -7.74
CA VAL A 363 128.57 -10.14 -6.83
C VAL A 363 127.16 -10.47 -6.26
N SER A 364 126.83 -11.75 -6.40
CA SER A 364 125.64 -12.57 -6.07
C SER A 364 125.06 -12.53 -4.64
N HIS A 365 123.76 -12.84 -4.53
CA HIS A 365 123.22 -13.80 -3.54
C HIS A 365 121.81 -14.31 -3.92
N GLU A 366 121.66 -15.62 -4.09
CA GLU A 366 120.35 -16.30 -3.96
C GLU A 366 119.91 -16.25 -2.49
N PRO A 367 118.59 -16.08 -2.22
CA PRO A 367 117.84 -17.25 -1.75
C PRO A 367 116.39 -17.32 -2.27
N VAL A 368 115.99 -18.56 -2.62
CA VAL A 368 114.64 -19.14 -2.49
C VAL A 368 113.46 -18.17 -2.70
N VAL A 369 112.95 -18.12 -3.93
CA VAL A 369 111.65 -17.51 -4.25
C VAL A 369 110.54 -18.33 -3.60
N GLY A 370 110.20 -18.00 -2.35
CA GLY A 370 108.82 -18.12 -1.89
C GLY A 370 108.00 -17.16 -2.75
N ALA A 371 107.00 -17.66 -3.46
CA ALA A 371 106.19 -16.89 -4.39
C ALA A 371 105.67 -15.58 -3.74
N ILE A 372 106.29 -14.44 -4.09
CA ILE A 372 105.75 -13.12 -3.79
C ILE A 372 104.66 -12.88 -4.83
N THR A 373 103.42 -13.19 -4.46
CA THR A 373 102.24 -12.80 -5.23
C THR A 373 101.96 -11.33 -4.95
N VAL A 374 102.12 -10.49 -5.97
CA VAL A 374 101.71 -9.08 -5.90
C VAL A 374 100.19 -9.06 -5.81
N VAL A 375 99.67 -8.76 -4.63
CA VAL A 375 98.24 -8.58 -4.41
C VAL A 375 97.91 -7.10 -4.66
N SER A 376 96.79 -6.80 -5.32
CA SER A 376 96.37 -5.40 -5.51
C SER A 376 96.21 -4.72 -4.14
N GLN A 377 96.32 -3.39 -4.12
CA GLN A 377 96.18 -2.64 -2.87
C GLN A 377 94.84 -2.90 -2.18
N GLU A 378 93.75 -3.14 -2.95
CA GLU A 378 92.47 -3.52 -2.37
C GLU A 378 92.52 -4.91 -1.71
N ALA A 379 93.18 -5.86 -2.35
CA ALA A 379 93.26 -7.22 -1.84
C ALA A 379 94.20 -7.35 -0.61
N ALA A 380 95.24 -6.51 -0.51
CA ALA A 380 96.05 -6.39 0.70
C ALA A 380 95.22 -5.85 1.88
N GLN A 381 94.38 -4.84 1.62
CA GLN A 381 93.53 -4.21 2.64
C GLN A 381 92.44 -5.15 3.16
N VAL A 382 91.83 -5.95 2.27
CA VAL A 382 90.86 -6.99 2.65
C VAL A 382 91.53 -8.09 3.49
N LEU A 383 92.76 -8.46 3.17
CA LEU A 383 93.53 -9.44 3.95
C LEU A 383 93.96 -8.91 5.33
N GLU A 384 94.23 -7.61 5.48
CA GLU A 384 94.47 -6.98 6.79
C GLU A 384 93.20 -6.99 7.66
N SER A 385 92.03 -6.73 7.06
CA SER A 385 90.76 -6.75 7.80
C SER A 385 90.35 -8.12 8.33
N ALA A 386 90.88 -9.20 7.76
CA ALA A 386 90.65 -10.58 8.21
C ALA A 386 91.34 -10.92 9.55
N GLY A 387 92.27 -10.07 10.02
CA GLY A 387 93.03 -10.24 11.28
C GLY A 387 94.43 -10.84 11.09
N GLU A 388 95.16 -11.05 12.18
CA GLU A 388 96.54 -11.56 12.17
C GLU A 388 96.63 -13.09 12.04
N GLY A 389 97.60 -13.58 11.28
CA GLY A 389 97.87 -15.00 11.06
C GLY A 389 98.45 -15.30 9.67
N PRO A 390 98.95 -16.52 9.43
CA PRO A 390 99.46 -16.91 8.12
C PRO A 390 98.36 -16.82 7.04
N LEU A 391 98.77 -16.59 5.79
CA LEU A 391 97.87 -16.24 4.67
C LEU A 391 96.74 -17.24 4.48
N ASP A 392 97.01 -18.52 4.69
CA ASP A 392 96.05 -19.62 4.63
C ASP A 392 94.92 -19.52 5.68
N VAL A 393 95.24 -19.05 6.90
CA VAL A 393 94.26 -18.81 7.97
C VAL A 393 93.36 -17.62 7.65
N ARG A 394 93.95 -16.51 7.16
CA ARG A 394 93.19 -15.31 6.76
C ARG A 394 92.27 -15.58 5.57
N LEU A 395 92.77 -16.33 4.58
CA LEU A 395 91.97 -16.78 3.43
C LEU A 395 90.83 -17.70 3.85
N ARG A 396 91.05 -18.61 4.80
CA ARG A 396 90.00 -19.49 5.33
C ARG A 396 88.92 -18.72 6.08
N LYS A 397 89.31 -17.69 6.85
CA LYS A 397 88.37 -16.84 7.58
C LYS A 397 87.52 -15.98 6.63
N LEU A 398 88.14 -15.35 5.62
CA LEU A 398 87.42 -14.65 4.55
C LEU A 398 86.52 -15.59 3.73
N ALA A 399 86.95 -16.84 3.51
CA ALA A 399 86.11 -17.85 2.87
C ALA A 399 84.89 -18.22 3.72
N GLY A 400 85.05 -18.33 5.05
CA GLY A 400 83.95 -18.55 5.99
C GLY A 400 82.96 -17.38 6.04
N GLU A 401 83.46 -16.15 6.13
CA GLU A 401 82.62 -14.93 6.08
C GLU A 401 81.90 -14.81 4.73
N LYS A 402 82.56 -15.16 3.63
CA LYS A 402 81.94 -15.25 2.30
C LYS A 402 80.84 -16.31 2.26
N GLU A 403 81.05 -17.49 2.85
CA GLU A 403 80.01 -18.54 2.93
C GLU A 403 78.82 -18.13 3.80
N GLU A 404 79.07 -17.38 4.87
CA GLU A 404 78.04 -16.84 5.75
C GLU A 404 77.24 -15.73 5.05
N LEU A 405 77.90 -14.78 4.39
CA LEU A 405 77.25 -13.77 3.55
C LEU A 405 76.49 -14.40 2.38
N LEU A 406 77.03 -15.44 1.74
CA LEU A 406 76.31 -16.21 0.71
C LEU A 406 75.08 -16.91 1.29
N SER A 407 75.14 -17.40 2.54
CA SER A 407 73.99 -17.99 3.22
C SER A 407 72.93 -16.94 3.57
N GLN A 408 73.35 -15.74 3.98
CA GLN A 408 72.46 -14.60 4.19
C GLN A 408 71.81 -14.12 2.89
N ILE A 409 72.58 -14.04 1.80
CA ILE A 409 72.06 -13.72 0.45
C ILE A 409 71.07 -14.79 -0.01
N ARG A 410 71.36 -16.09 0.21
CA ARG A 410 70.41 -17.18 -0.10
C ARG A 410 69.13 -17.05 0.71
N LYS A 411 69.23 -16.74 2.01
CA LYS A 411 68.07 -16.52 2.89
C LYS A 411 67.26 -15.29 2.49
N LEU A 412 67.90 -14.16 2.23
CA LEU A 412 67.25 -12.93 1.77
C LEU A 412 66.65 -13.10 0.37
N LYS A 413 67.30 -13.86 -0.53
CA LYS A 413 66.71 -14.25 -1.82
C LYS A 413 65.51 -15.15 -1.64
N LEU A 414 65.55 -16.13 -0.73
CA LEU A 414 64.40 -16.97 -0.43
C LEU A 414 63.26 -16.13 0.16
N GLN A 415 63.54 -15.20 1.07
CA GLN A 415 62.54 -14.29 1.64
C GLN A 415 61.99 -13.31 0.59
N LEU A 416 62.82 -12.80 -0.31
CA LEU A 416 62.39 -11.97 -1.44
C LEU A 416 61.55 -12.78 -2.43
N GLU A 417 61.91 -14.05 -2.67
CA GLU A 417 61.15 -14.97 -3.52
C GLU A 417 59.83 -15.37 -2.84
N GLU A 418 59.81 -15.58 -1.52
CA GLU A 418 58.60 -15.81 -0.71
C GLU A 418 57.67 -14.59 -0.70
N GLU A 419 58.22 -13.37 -0.58
CA GLU A 419 57.45 -12.12 -0.67
C GLU A 419 57.01 -11.85 -2.12
N ARG A 420 57.82 -12.16 -3.13
CA ARG A 420 57.43 -12.11 -4.55
C ARG A 420 56.37 -13.16 -4.88
N GLN A 421 56.44 -14.36 -4.30
CA GLN A 421 55.42 -15.40 -4.44
C GLN A 421 54.17 -15.09 -3.62
N LYS A 422 54.25 -14.35 -2.51
CA LYS A 422 53.08 -13.74 -1.85
C LYS A 422 52.45 -12.65 -2.69
N CYS A 423 53.25 -11.79 -3.33
CA CYS A 423 52.75 -10.81 -4.28
C CYS A 423 52.18 -11.46 -5.54
N SER A 424 52.80 -12.52 -6.08
CA SER A 424 52.26 -13.27 -7.22
C SER A 424 51.11 -14.21 -6.82
N ARG A 425 50.95 -14.56 -5.53
CA ARG A 425 49.71 -15.15 -5.00
C ARG A 425 48.60 -14.13 -4.85
N ASN A 426 48.91 -12.84 -4.78
CA ASN A 426 47.92 -11.76 -4.73
C ASN A 426 47.65 -11.11 -6.11
N ASP A 427 48.53 -11.34 -7.08
CA ASP A 427 48.41 -10.84 -8.46
C ASP A 427 48.17 -11.98 -9.49
N GLY A 428 48.13 -13.23 -9.00
CA GLY A 428 47.85 -14.45 -9.75
C GLY A 428 46.74 -15.33 -9.15
N THR A 429 46.03 -14.84 -8.12
CA THR A 429 44.73 -15.40 -7.70
C THR A 429 43.57 -14.77 -8.47
N GLU A 430 43.76 -14.51 -9.78
CA GLU A 430 42.66 -14.60 -10.75
C GLU A 430 42.42 -16.04 -11.24
N GLY A 431 43.22 -17.02 -10.78
CA GLY A 431 43.14 -18.41 -11.29
C GLY A 431 42.79 -19.53 -10.31
N ASP A 432 42.97 -19.38 -8.99
CA ASP A 432 42.74 -20.53 -8.07
C ASP A 432 42.33 -20.12 -6.64
N LEU A 433 41.48 -19.09 -6.53
CA LEU A 433 40.64 -18.82 -5.36
C LEU A 433 39.29 -19.60 -5.42
N ALA A 434 39.24 -20.67 -6.22
CA ALA A 434 38.04 -21.48 -6.47
C ALA A 434 37.54 -22.27 -5.25
N GLY A 435 38.30 -22.31 -4.15
CA GLY A 435 37.90 -22.98 -2.91
C GLY A 435 37.14 -22.13 -1.90
N LEU A 436 37.29 -20.80 -1.92
CA LEU A 436 36.73 -19.91 -0.88
C LEU A 436 36.00 -18.67 -1.43
N GLN A 437 36.24 -18.28 -2.70
CA GLN A 437 35.50 -17.18 -3.35
C GLN A 437 34.16 -17.64 -3.94
N ASN A 438 34.05 -18.93 -4.26
CA ASN A 438 32.78 -19.58 -4.60
C ASN A 438 31.77 -19.55 -3.44
N GLY A 439 32.14 -19.21 -2.21
CA GLY A 439 31.19 -19.02 -1.11
C GLY A 439 30.48 -17.68 -1.22
N SER A 440 31.24 -16.59 -1.34
CA SER A 440 30.72 -15.21 -1.38
C SER A 440 30.11 -14.81 -2.72
N ASP A 441 30.66 -15.29 -3.85
CA ASP A 441 30.05 -15.07 -5.18
C ASP A 441 28.80 -15.92 -5.35
N LEU A 442 28.77 -17.16 -4.83
CA LEU A 442 27.56 -17.97 -4.80
C LEU A 442 26.50 -17.34 -3.89
N GLN A 443 26.89 -16.76 -2.74
CA GLN A 443 25.98 -16.03 -1.86
C GLN A 443 25.42 -14.77 -2.54
N PHE A 444 26.23 -14.04 -3.29
CA PHE A 444 25.77 -12.88 -4.07
C PHE A 444 24.84 -13.31 -5.21
N ILE A 445 25.15 -14.40 -5.93
CA ILE A 445 24.29 -14.97 -6.97
C ILE A 445 22.99 -15.53 -6.41
N GLU A 446 23.01 -16.19 -5.25
CA GLU A 446 21.82 -16.65 -4.54
C GLU A 446 20.97 -15.47 -4.07
N MET A 447 21.58 -14.44 -3.49
CA MET A 447 20.89 -13.22 -3.07
C MET A 447 20.30 -12.46 -4.27
N GLN A 448 20.99 -12.42 -5.40
CA GLN A 448 20.49 -11.85 -6.65
C GLN A 448 19.34 -12.68 -7.24
N ARG A 449 19.40 -14.02 -7.15
CA ARG A 449 18.31 -14.92 -7.56
C ARG A 449 17.10 -14.79 -6.64
N ASP A 450 17.30 -14.67 -5.33
CA ASP A 450 16.23 -14.47 -4.36
C ASP A 450 15.60 -13.09 -4.50
N ALA A 451 16.40 -12.05 -4.72
CA ALA A 451 15.90 -10.72 -5.06
C ALA A 451 15.08 -10.78 -6.36
N ASN A 452 15.55 -11.47 -7.40
CA ASN A 452 14.81 -11.63 -8.65
C ASN A 452 13.54 -12.48 -8.49
N ARG A 453 13.55 -13.50 -7.61
CA ARG A 453 12.37 -14.31 -7.28
C ARG A 453 11.34 -13.45 -6.55
N GLN A 454 11.75 -12.68 -5.57
CA GLN A 454 10.89 -11.74 -4.84
C GLN A 454 10.33 -10.68 -5.79
N ILE A 455 11.14 -10.09 -6.67
CA ILE A 455 10.68 -9.16 -7.70
C ILE A 455 9.62 -9.80 -8.59
N SER A 456 9.81 -11.06 -9.00
CA SER A 456 8.85 -11.78 -9.84
C SER A 456 7.54 -12.08 -9.08
N GLU A 457 7.62 -12.44 -7.80
CA GLU A 457 6.46 -12.61 -6.93
C GLU A 457 5.70 -11.32 -6.70
N TYR A 458 6.40 -10.21 -6.46
CA TYR A 458 5.77 -8.89 -6.32
C TYR A 458 5.16 -8.41 -7.63
N LYS A 459 5.81 -8.65 -8.79
CA LYS A 459 5.22 -8.39 -10.11
C LYS A 459 3.95 -9.20 -10.35
N PHE A 460 3.93 -10.47 -9.95
CA PHE A 460 2.73 -11.30 -10.07
C PHE A 460 1.61 -10.83 -9.13
N LYS A 461 1.94 -10.51 -7.88
CA LYS A 461 0.97 -9.94 -6.92
C LYS A 461 0.43 -8.60 -7.40
N LEU A 462 1.28 -7.74 -7.95
CA LEU A 462 0.89 -6.46 -8.55
C LEU A 462 -0.06 -6.69 -9.72
N SER A 463 0.29 -7.57 -10.66
CA SER A 463 -0.57 -7.88 -11.81
C SER A 463 -1.93 -8.45 -11.39
N LYS A 464 -1.96 -9.26 -10.32
CA LYS A 464 -3.21 -9.77 -9.76
C LYS A 464 -4.04 -8.66 -9.09
N ALA A 465 -3.40 -7.78 -8.31
CA ALA A 465 -4.07 -6.63 -7.72
C ALA A 465 -4.60 -5.66 -8.80
N GLU A 466 -3.87 -5.46 -9.89
CA GLU A 466 -4.32 -4.68 -11.06
C GLU A 466 -5.58 -5.30 -11.70
N GLN A 467 -5.62 -6.64 -11.85
CA GLN A 467 -6.84 -7.32 -12.33
C GLN A 467 -8.00 -7.15 -11.36
N ASP A 468 -7.77 -7.31 -10.05
CA ASP A 468 -8.82 -7.14 -9.04
C ASP A 468 -9.36 -5.69 -9.04
N ILE A 469 -8.49 -4.68 -9.21
CA ILE A 469 -8.88 -3.28 -9.38
C ILE A 469 -9.81 -3.11 -10.58
N THR A 470 -9.44 -3.62 -11.76
CA THR A 470 -10.30 -3.51 -12.95
C THR A 470 -11.68 -4.16 -12.76
N THR A 471 -11.74 -5.24 -11.99
CA THR A 471 -12.99 -5.97 -11.71
C THR A 471 -13.88 -5.17 -10.73
N LEU A 472 -13.26 -4.54 -9.74
CA LEU A 472 -13.93 -3.65 -8.79
C LEU A 472 -14.41 -2.37 -9.48
N GLU A 473 -13.64 -1.78 -10.38
CA GLU A 473 -14.03 -0.60 -11.17
C GLU A 473 -15.28 -0.87 -12.03
N GLN A 474 -15.37 -2.05 -12.66
CA GLN A 474 -16.57 -2.46 -13.39
C GLN A 474 -17.77 -2.62 -12.45
N SER A 475 -17.55 -3.17 -11.25
CA SER A 475 -18.60 -3.35 -10.24
C SER A 475 -19.11 -2.00 -9.72
N ILE A 476 -18.20 -1.06 -9.46
CA ILE A 476 -18.50 0.33 -9.08
C ILE A 476 -19.32 0.98 -10.20
N SER A 477 -18.88 0.90 -11.46
CA SER A 477 -19.59 1.49 -12.61
C SER A 477 -21.04 0.97 -12.71
N ARG A 478 -21.26 -0.32 -12.45
CA ARG A 478 -22.61 -0.91 -12.45
C ARG A 478 -23.46 -0.40 -11.28
N LEU A 479 -22.88 -0.31 -10.09
CA LEU A 479 -23.55 0.19 -8.88
C LEU A 479 -23.89 1.68 -9.01
N GLU A 480 -22.97 2.50 -9.51
CA GLU A 480 -23.19 3.92 -9.81
C GLU A 480 -24.37 4.10 -10.78
N GLY A 481 -24.43 3.29 -11.84
CA GLY A 481 -25.58 3.28 -12.75
C GLY A 481 -26.90 2.90 -12.07
N GLN A 482 -26.87 2.00 -11.08
CA GLN A 482 -28.05 1.63 -10.31
C GLN A 482 -28.47 2.74 -9.33
N VAL A 483 -27.53 3.38 -8.65
CA VAL A 483 -27.76 4.53 -7.78
C VAL A 483 -28.38 5.68 -8.57
N LEU A 484 -27.87 5.97 -9.78
CA LEU A 484 -28.43 7.01 -10.64
C LEU A 484 -29.90 6.73 -10.98
N ARG A 485 -30.24 5.49 -11.34
CA ARG A 485 -31.62 5.10 -11.64
C ARG A 485 -32.55 5.24 -10.42
N TYR A 486 -32.11 4.79 -9.24
CA TYR A 486 -32.91 4.94 -8.02
C TYR A 486 -33.08 6.39 -7.62
N LYS A 487 -32.05 7.22 -7.79
CA LYS A 487 -32.14 8.66 -7.56
C LYS A 487 -33.19 9.31 -8.47
N THR A 488 -33.13 9.06 -9.78
CA THR A 488 -34.15 9.59 -10.71
C THR A 488 -35.56 9.06 -10.38
N ALA A 489 -35.69 7.80 -9.99
CA ALA A 489 -36.98 7.24 -9.60
C ALA A 489 -37.54 7.90 -8.32
N ALA A 490 -36.69 8.15 -7.32
CA ALA A 490 -37.08 8.84 -6.09
C ALA A 490 -37.50 10.29 -6.36
N GLU A 491 -36.71 11.03 -7.15
CA GLU A 491 -37.05 12.42 -7.56
C GLU A 491 -38.38 12.48 -8.32
N ASN A 492 -38.68 11.48 -9.16
CA ASN A 492 -39.97 11.41 -9.86
C ASN A 492 -41.12 11.06 -8.90
N ALA A 493 -40.90 10.17 -7.94
CA ALA A 493 -41.91 9.82 -6.95
C ALA A 493 -42.25 11.02 -6.04
N GLU A 494 -41.26 11.81 -5.64
CA GLU A 494 -41.44 13.04 -4.86
C GLU A 494 -42.32 14.05 -5.61
N LYS A 495 -42.05 14.27 -6.91
CA LYS A 495 -42.88 15.15 -7.76
C LYS A 495 -44.34 14.68 -7.81
N VAL A 496 -44.57 13.38 -8.00
CA VAL A 496 -45.92 12.80 -8.03
C VAL A 496 -46.61 12.96 -6.67
N GLU A 497 -45.90 12.77 -5.56
CA GLU A 497 -46.45 12.96 -4.22
C GLU A 497 -46.90 14.41 -4.00
N ASP A 498 -46.10 15.39 -4.43
CA ASP A 498 -46.44 16.81 -4.32
C ASP A 498 -47.64 17.20 -5.18
N GLU A 499 -47.76 16.65 -6.40
CA GLU A 499 -48.93 16.80 -7.26
C GLU A 499 -50.19 16.24 -6.58
N LEU A 500 -50.12 15.03 -6.03
CA LEU A 500 -51.24 14.42 -5.31
C LEU A 500 -51.62 15.19 -4.04
N LYS A 501 -50.65 15.75 -3.30
CA LYS A 501 -50.92 16.65 -2.17
C LYS A 501 -51.65 17.91 -2.63
N ALA A 502 -51.29 18.48 -3.78
CA ALA A 502 -51.97 19.65 -4.34
C ALA A 502 -53.41 19.32 -4.76
N GLU A 503 -53.63 18.19 -5.44
CA GLU A 503 -54.95 17.70 -5.82
C GLU A 503 -55.83 17.41 -4.61
N LYS A 504 -55.30 16.73 -3.59
CA LYS A 504 -56.02 16.47 -2.33
C LYS A 504 -56.52 17.78 -1.70
N ARG A 505 -55.67 18.80 -1.62
CA ARG A 505 -56.08 20.11 -1.07
C ARG A 505 -57.15 20.77 -1.93
N LYS A 506 -57.08 20.64 -3.26
CA LYS A 506 -58.09 21.15 -4.18
C LYS A 506 -59.44 20.47 -3.96
N LEU A 507 -59.48 19.14 -3.96
CA LEU A 507 -60.70 18.37 -3.74
C LEU A 507 -61.28 18.61 -2.34
N GLN A 508 -60.44 18.79 -1.31
CA GLN A 508 -60.91 19.15 0.03
C GLN A 508 -61.60 20.52 0.05
N ARG A 509 -61.11 21.51 -0.69
CA ARG A 509 -61.78 22.81 -0.83
C ARG A 509 -63.10 22.68 -1.58
N GLU A 510 -63.12 21.93 -2.68
CA GLU A 510 -64.34 21.69 -3.47
C GLU A 510 -65.42 20.97 -2.65
N LEU A 511 -65.02 19.97 -1.85
CA LEU A 511 -65.91 19.27 -0.92
C LEU A 511 -66.50 20.24 0.13
N ARG A 512 -65.67 21.11 0.71
CA ARG A 512 -66.14 22.13 1.66
C ARG A 512 -67.21 23.01 1.03
N THR A 513 -66.93 23.56 -0.15
CA THR A 513 -67.87 24.41 -0.89
C THR A 513 -69.18 23.68 -1.24
N ALA A 514 -69.10 22.39 -1.61
CA ALA A 514 -70.29 21.60 -1.89
C ALA A 514 -71.14 21.35 -0.64
N LEU A 515 -70.50 21.08 0.51
CA LEU A 515 -71.19 20.92 1.80
C LEU A 515 -71.89 22.21 2.23
N ASP A 516 -71.20 23.36 2.12
CA ASP A 516 -71.80 24.66 2.46
C ASP A 516 -73.04 24.94 1.59
N LYS A 517 -73.01 24.54 0.30
CA LYS A 517 -74.15 24.67 -0.61
C LYS A 517 -75.30 23.71 -0.29
N ILE A 518 -75.00 22.50 0.18
CA ILE A 518 -76.01 21.56 0.66
C ILE A 518 -76.72 22.16 1.88
N GLU A 519 -75.97 22.70 2.84
CA GLU A 519 -76.52 23.32 4.06
C GLU A 519 -77.43 24.51 3.70
N GLU A 520 -77.02 25.37 2.76
CA GLU A 520 -77.86 26.47 2.25
C GLU A 520 -79.17 25.94 1.64
N MET A 521 -79.08 24.92 0.78
CA MET A 521 -80.25 24.31 0.14
C MET A 521 -81.17 23.62 1.16
N GLU A 522 -80.62 22.95 2.18
CA GLU A 522 -81.39 22.34 3.27
C GLU A 522 -82.14 23.40 4.08
N MET A 523 -81.50 24.53 4.37
CA MET A 523 -82.15 25.66 5.04
C MET A 523 -83.30 26.24 4.20
N THR A 524 -83.07 26.49 2.90
CA THR A 524 -84.15 26.97 2.01
C THR A 524 -85.31 25.97 1.91
N ASN A 525 -85.01 24.67 1.81
CA ASN A 525 -86.02 23.63 1.74
C ASN A 525 -86.82 23.54 3.05
N SER A 526 -86.16 23.65 4.21
CA SER A 526 -86.80 23.74 5.52
C SER A 526 -87.77 24.93 5.60
N HIS A 527 -87.38 26.09 5.08
CA HIS A 527 -88.25 27.26 4.99
C HIS A 527 -89.47 27.04 4.08
N LEU A 528 -89.26 26.44 2.90
CA LEU A 528 -90.34 26.12 1.96
C LEU A 528 -91.29 25.07 2.53
N ALA A 529 -90.78 24.03 3.18
CA ALA A 529 -91.57 23.00 3.85
C ALA A 529 -92.46 23.64 4.94
N LYS A 530 -91.90 24.52 5.79
CA LYS A 530 -92.68 25.26 6.79
C LYS A 530 -93.78 26.13 6.18
N ARG A 531 -93.52 26.78 5.03
CA ARG A 531 -94.55 27.56 4.30
C ARG A 531 -95.64 26.65 3.73
N LEU A 532 -95.26 25.51 3.16
CA LEU A 532 -96.21 24.53 2.65
C LEU A 532 -97.11 23.99 3.76
N GLU A 533 -96.54 23.66 4.92
CA GLU A 533 -97.33 23.19 6.07
C GLU A 533 -98.31 24.26 6.57
N LYS A 534 -97.91 25.54 6.61
CA LYS A 534 -98.85 26.65 6.90
C LYS A 534 -99.98 26.73 5.87
N MET A 535 -99.68 26.60 4.58
CA MET A 535 -100.70 26.62 3.52
C MET A 535 -101.65 25.42 3.61
N LYS A 536 -101.12 24.22 3.91
CA LYS A 536 -101.93 23.02 4.15
C LYS A 536 -102.85 23.22 5.35
N ALA A 537 -102.32 23.69 6.48
CA ALA A 537 -103.12 23.97 7.68
C ALA A 537 -104.25 24.98 7.40
N ASN A 538 -103.95 26.07 6.67
CA ASN A 538 -104.95 27.05 6.25
C ASN A 538 -106.03 26.42 5.36
N ARG A 539 -105.64 25.58 4.40
CA ARG A 539 -106.61 24.86 3.54
C ARG A 539 -107.50 23.94 4.37
N THR A 540 -106.92 23.18 5.30
CA THR A 540 -107.69 22.29 6.18
C THR A 540 -108.65 23.08 7.07
N ALA A 541 -108.23 24.23 7.60
CA ALA A 541 -109.09 25.12 8.38
C ALA A 541 -110.25 25.71 7.56
N LEU A 542 -110.00 26.11 6.31
CA LEU A 542 -111.04 26.59 5.40
C LEU A 542 -112.05 25.48 5.04
N LEU A 543 -111.57 24.26 4.80
CA LEU A 543 -112.43 23.11 4.55
C LEU A 543 -113.28 22.72 5.76
N ALA A 544 -112.81 23.01 6.98
CA ALA A 544 -113.58 22.77 8.21
C ALA A 544 -114.63 23.87 8.50
N GLN A 545 -114.61 25.00 7.78
CA GLN A 545 -115.58 26.09 7.89
C GLN A 545 -116.69 26.02 6.82
N GLN A 546 -116.54 25.18 5.80
CA GLN A 546 -117.58 24.80 4.85
C GLN A 546 -118.35 23.60 5.38
#